data_AF-A0A6B0GK28-F1
#
_entry.id   AF-A0A6B0GK28-F1
#
_cell.length_a   1.000
_cell.length_b   1.000
_cell.length_c   1.000
_cell.angle_alpha   90.00
_cell.angle_beta   90.00
_cell.angle_gamma   90.00
#
_symmetry.space_group_name_H-M   'P 1'
#
loop_
_entity.id
_entity.type
_entity.pdbx_description
1 polymer ?
#
loop_
_entity_poly.entity_id
_entity_poly.type
_entity_poly.pdbx_seq_one_letter_code
_entity_poly.pdbx_strand_id
1 'polypeptide(L)'
;MRENIDELGSPDPTHGVDTHLEVLQQALTDRLDHGESRSVHHVRKVDLDDDLHRREASDYGVDVSHGIDPVEPVYEIRQEAIRLRDNTTVELPPGTYVVPRTLTGTVRNWTLRGTGESPNDVRLITTGGNKPLVDINGGRNVRFQNLTMHNGRDGRNAVGLTVTIADGLLIQNVHHTGLSPAEGNTGDGEQFNRQEWSLTVQVTEDDGVAITDGFVKTSPTVVGGHAENDSTLASWGQHRGFWYIRNSRFENAGGDGCTYISRTPGGHRFDNCVFRNNFASSLRVGGGESWVRNCTIILDREQANRTNRVLTPETMGMNAIVWESSSAITDAGRNRAGGLVENCRIDVRSTGGSIGHIHVDGSHGGVIVRNTVIVNQTDDPSIRAERPGSSFMNDFERPADPHGMYLENVRLTGNGDGAAIDIDGRQAVGVGVCIQMPNGGATSGIQLSEPSCTEIDPTNRPPLYDQILALQNGVPAAPDIVGATGGLLGGIGAVVVGVVLLLVAIVAIGPMLLAKFLLD
;
A
#
# COMPACT_ATOMS: atom_id res chain seq x y z
N MET A 1 65.35 12.17 -19.88
CA MET A 1 64.95 12.30 -18.47
C MET A 1 63.45 12.07 -18.37
N ARG A 2 63.09 10.79 -18.41
CA ARG A 2 61.84 10.22 -17.91
C ARG A 2 62.24 9.58 -16.59
N GLU A 3 61.56 9.89 -15.50
CA GLU A 3 61.47 9.04 -14.30
C GLU A 3 60.54 9.70 -13.28
N ASN A 4 59.84 8.84 -12.52
CA ASN A 4 58.96 9.11 -11.38
C ASN A 4 57.48 9.39 -11.66
N ILE A 5 56.80 8.37 -12.21
CA ILE A 5 55.44 7.99 -11.81
C ILE A 5 55.51 6.48 -11.60
N ASP A 6 55.55 6.03 -10.35
CA ASP A 6 55.20 4.67 -9.89
C ASP A 6 55.33 4.65 -8.36
N GLU A 7 54.27 5.03 -7.65
CA GLU A 7 54.00 4.64 -6.25
C GLU A 7 52.63 5.17 -5.78
N LEU A 8 51.56 4.65 -6.37
CA LEU A 8 50.23 4.60 -5.74
C LEU A 8 49.63 3.24 -6.07
N GLY A 9 49.68 2.34 -5.08
CA GLY A 9 49.14 0.99 -5.17
C GLY A 9 47.66 1.00 -5.52
N SER A 10 47.26 0.10 -6.42
CA SER A 10 45.87 -0.24 -6.70
C SER A 10 45.17 -0.72 -5.42
N PRO A 11 43.95 -0.26 -5.11
CA PRO A 11 43.18 -0.85 -4.02
C PRO A 11 42.80 -2.29 -4.38
N ASP A 12 43.08 -3.17 -3.43
CA ASP A 12 42.71 -4.59 -3.43
C ASP A 12 41.18 -4.75 -3.48
N PRO A 13 40.61 -5.44 -4.49
CA PRO A 13 39.17 -5.61 -4.65
C PRO A 13 38.58 -6.76 -3.79
N THR A 14 39.32 -7.30 -2.81
CA THR A 14 38.90 -8.51 -2.07
C THR A 14 38.34 -8.29 -0.67
N HIS A 15 37.93 -7.07 -0.29
CA HIS A 15 37.18 -6.83 0.95
C HIS A 15 35.72 -6.47 0.68
N GLY A 16 34.87 -7.48 0.92
CA GLY A 16 33.48 -7.57 0.50
C GLY A 16 32.54 -6.57 1.16
N VAL A 17 31.75 -5.94 0.28
CA VAL A 17 30.58 -5.10 0.59
C VAL A 17 29.45 -5.90 1.29
N ASP A 18 29.52 -7.24 1.28
CA ASP A 18 28.49 -8.12 1.84
C ASP A 18 28.47 -8.17 3.39
N THR A 19 29.61 -7.96 4.05
CA THR A 19 29.70 -8.08 5.52
C THR A 19 29.02 -6.94 6.28
N HIS A 20 28.84 -5.77 5.65
CA HIS A 20 28.12 -4.64 6.26
C HIS A 20 26.60 -4.77 6.15
N LEU A 21 26.09 -5.50 5.14
CA LEU A 21 24.66 -5.72 4.94
C LEU A 21 24.12 -6.80 5.90
N GLU A 22 24.89 -7.86 6.15
CA GLU A 22 24.53 -8.94 7.08
C GLU A 22 24.50 -8.45 8.54
N VAL A 23 25.42 -7.57 8.93
CA VAL A 23 25.43 -6.96 10.27
C VAL A 23 24.24 -6.00 10.47
N LEU A 24 23.80 -5.30 9.42
CA LEU A 24 22.59 -4.47 9.43
C LEU A 24 21.31 -5.31 9.47
N GLN A 25 21.24 -6.41 8.73
CA GLN A 25 20.12 -7.36 8.75
C GLN A 25 19.97 -8.07 10.10
N GLN A 26 21.09 -8.46 10.73
CA GLN A 26 21.06 -9.08 12.06
C GLN A 26 20.64 -8.07 13.14
N ALA A 27 21.15 -6.83 13.10
CA ALA A 27 20.75 -5.77 14.04
C ALA A 27 19.28 -5.32 13.88
N LEU A 28 18.73 -5.41 12.66
CA LEU A 28 17.29 -5.21 12.38
C LEU A 28 16.45 -6.37 12.91
N THR A 29 16.94 -7.60 12.83
CA THR A 29 16.26 -8.80 13.35
C THR A 29 16.22 -8.79 14.88
N ASP A 30 17.32 -8.44 15.55
CA ASP A 30 17.42 -8.43 17.01
C ASP A 30 16.60 -7.28 17.66
N ARG A 31 16.34 -6.19 16.92
CA ARG A 31 15.46 -5.08 17.37
C ARG A 31 13.96 -5.40 17.24
N LEU A 32 13.56 -6.38 16.41
CA LEU A 32 12.15 -6.80 16.26
C LEU A 32 11.64 -7.59 17.47
N ASP A 33 12.52 -8.23 18.25
CA ASP A 33 12.13 -9.17 19.32
C ASP A 33 11.82 -8.54 20.68
N HIS A 34 12.05 -7.23 20.88
CA HIS A 34 11.99 -6.63 22.24
C HIS A 34 10.92 -5.55 22.45
N GLY A 35 10.00 -5.35 21.50
CA GLY A 35 8.98 -4.30 21.60
C GLY A 35 7.54 -4.77 21.82
N GLU A 36 7.00 -5.65 20.97
CA GLU A 36 5.53 -5.84 20.88
C GLU A 36 5.11 -7.28 20.52
N SER A 37 5.69 -8.28 21.20
CA SER A 37 5.25 -9.69 21.10
C SER A 37 3.78 -9.94 21.53
N ARG A 38 3.03 -8.93 21.99
CA ARG A 38 1.67 -9.12 22.53
C ARG A 38 0.52 -8.87 21.56
N SER A 39 0.73 -8.24 20.40
CA SER A 39 -0.33 -7.93 19.43
C SER A 39 -0.29 -8.77 18.13
N VAL A 40 0.76 -9.58 17.93
CA VAL A 40 0.98 -10.35 16.68
C VAL A 40 0.48 -11.81 16.74
N HIS A 41 0.00 -12.29 17.89
CA HIS A 41 -0.45 -13.68 18.05
C HIS A 41 -1.82 -14.03 17.44
N HIS A 42 -2.45 -13.14 16.68
CA HIS A 42 -3.72 -13.39 15.99
C HIS A 42 -3.69 -13.19 14.47
N VAL A 43 -2.51 -13.22 13.83
CA VAL A 43 -2.48 -13.68 12.43
C VAL A 43 -2.74 -15.18 12.47
N ARG A 44 -4.01 -15.55 12.30
CA ARG A 44 -4.43 -16.94 12.15
C ARG A 44 -3.51 -17.54 11.09
N LYS A 45 -2.63 -18.45 11.50
CA LYS A 45 -1.90 -19.30 10.56
C LYS A 45 -3.00 -19.99 9.75
N VAL A 46 -3.16 -19.58 8.50
CA VAL A 46 -4.15 -20.14 7.59
C VAL A 46 -3.60 -21.50 7.13
N ASP A 47 -3.49 -22.44 8.07
CA ASP A 47 -3.34 -23.86 7.78
C ASP A 47 -4.73 -24.30 7.29
N LEU A 48 -4.94 -24.22 5.97
CA LEU A 48 -6.14 -24.71 5.29
C LEU A 48 -5.79 -26.01 4.59
N ASP A 49 -6.57 -27.05 4.88
CA ASP A 49 -6.42 -28.43 4.38
C ASP A 49 -5.94 -28.51 2.92
N ASP A 50 -4.84 -29.25 2.72
CA ASP A 50 -4.24 -29.58 1.42
C ASP A 50 -5.03 -30.65 0.63
N ASP A 51 -6.19 -31.09 1.14
CA ASP A 51 -7.07 -32.12 0.56
C ASP A 51 -7.97 -31.57 -0.58
N LEU A 52 -7.37 -30.79 -1.48
CA LEU A 52 -8.03 -30.30 -2.70
C LEU A 52 -7.81 -31.28 -3.86
N HIS A 53 -8.75 -31.31 -4.81
CA HIS A 53 -8.60 -32.08 -6.04
C HIS A 53 -7.44 -31.47 -6.86
N ARG A 54 -6.26 -32.10 -6.79
CA ARG A 54 -5.10 -31.74 -7.62
C ARG A 54 -5.32 -32.24 -9.04
N ARG A 55 -5.12 -31.37 -10.02
CA ARG A 55 -5.14 -31.72 -11.44
C ARG A 55 -4.02 -30.95 -12.14
N GLU A 56 -3.20 -31.65 -12.89
CA GLU A 56 -2.12 -31.03 -13.65
C GLU A 56 -2.69 -30.45 -14.95
N ALA A 57 -2.11 -29.35 -15.46
CA ALA A 57 -2.55 -28.81 -16.75
C ALA A 57 -2.43 -29.83 -17.89
N SER A 58 -1.42 -30.70 -17.84
CA SER A 58 -1.19 -31.84 -18.74
C SER A 58 -2.40 -32.77 -18.87
N ASP A 59 -3.18 -32.96 -17.80
CA ASP A 59 -4.37 -33.82 -17.78
C ASP A 59 -5.50 -33.32 -18.70
N TYR A 60 -5.42 -32.08 -19.17
CA TYR A 60 -6.44 -31.42 -20.00
C TYR A 60 -6.05 -31.22 -21.47
N GLY A 61 -4.93 -31.80 -21.91
CA GLY A 61 -4.55 -31.77 -23.33
C GLY A 61 -4.12 -30.38 -23.81
N VAL A 62 -3.15 -29.79 -23.11
CA VAL A 62 -2.46 -28.56 -23.52
C VAL A 62 -1.86 -28.75 -24.92
N ASP A 63 -2.21 -27.87 -25.85
CA ASP A 63 -1.73 -27.93 -27.23
C ASP A 63 -0.44 -27.09 -27.37
N VAL A 64 0.58 -27.63 -28.02
CA VAL A 64 1.89 -26.99 -28.21
C VAL A 64 1.88 -26.32 -29.58
N SER A 65 1.39 -25.09 -29.66
CA SER A 65 1.43 -24.32 -30.91
C SER A 65 2.82 -23.70 -31.09
N HIS A 66 3.45 -24.03 -32.21
CA HIS A 66 4.80 -23.61 -32.54
C HIS A 66 4.77 -22.22 -33.18
N GLY A 67 5.31 -21.22 -32.49
CA GLY A 67 5.85 -20.03 -33.16
C GLY A 67 5.62 -18.71 -32.43
N ILE A 68 6.59 -18.31 -31.60
CA ILE A 68 7.42 -17.09 -31.71
C ILE A 68 8.80 -17.50 -31.13
N ASP A 69 9.92 -17.12 -31.78
CA ASP A 69 11.35 -17.49 -31.55
C ASP A 69 11.83 -17.78 -30.08
N PRO A 70 12.89 -18.59 -29.83
CA PRO A 70 12.78 -19.90 -29.19
C PRO A 70 13.71 -20.09 -27.97
N VAL A 71 13.16 -20.39 -26.79
CA VAL A 71 13.89 -21.11 -25.71
C VAL A 71 12.92 -21.98 -24.89
N GLU A 72 11.65 -21.59 -24.76
CA GLU A 72 10.68 -22.27 -23.91
C GLU A 72 9.48 -22.79 -24.74
N PRO A 73 8.91 -23.96 -24.39
CA PRO A 73 7.67 -24.42 -25.00
C PRO A 73 6.55 -23.41 -24.73
N VAL A 74 5.84 -23.04 -25.80
CA VAL A 74 4.63 -22.22 -25.73
C VAL A 74 3.42 -23.14 -25.78
N TYR A 75 2.54 -22.96 -24.82
CA TYR A 75 1.37 -23.79 -24.57
C TYR A 75 0.12 -22.94 -24.74
N GLU A 76 -0.84 -23.40 -25.54
CA GLU A 76 -2.17 -22.84 -25.48
C GLU A 76 -2.94 -23.53 -24.35
N ILE A 77 -3.27 -22.78 -23.29
CA ILE A 77 -4.13 -23.33 -22.25
C ILE A 77 -5.57 -23.33 -22.77
N ARG A 78 -6.13 -24.53 -22.94
CA ARG A 78 -7.57 -24.69 -23.11
C ARG A 78 -8.26 -24.10 -21.88
N GLN A 79 -9.18 -23.14 -22.08
CA GLN A 79 -9.87 -22.47 -20.97
C GLN A 79 -10.51 -23.44 -19.96
N GLU A 80 -10.89 -24.64 -20.42
CA GLU A 80 -11.43 -25.68 -19.55
C GLU A 80 -10.46 -26.17 -18.47
N ALA A 81 -9.15 -26.09 -18.71
CA ALA A 81 -8.07 -26.53 -17.81
C ALA A 81 -7.84 -25.56 -16.65
N ILE A 82 -7.94 -24.26 -16.91
CA ILE A 82 -7.78 -23.17 -15.91
C ILE A 82 -9.11 -22.58 -15.46
N ARG A 83 -10.24 -23.22 -15.77
CA ARG A 83 -11.57 -22.71 -15.44
C ARG A 83 -11.71 -22.51 -13.93
N LEU A 84 -12.28 -21.38 -13.54
CA LEU A 84 -12.67 -21.11 -12.16
C LEU A 84 -13.70 -22.15 -11.72
N ARG A 85 -13.29 -23.01 -10.79
CA ARG A 85 -14.10 -24.10 -10.22
C ARG A 85 -13.82 -24.18 -8.73
N ASP A 86 -14.87 -24.35 -7.95
CA ASP A 86 -14.70 -24.49 -6.51
C ASP A 86 -13.82 -25.69 -6.18
N ASN A 87 -13.06 -25.58 -5.09
CA ASN A 87 -12.22 -26.65 -4.53
C ASN A 87 -11.22 -27.24 -5.54
N THR A 88 -10.60 -26.40 -6.35
CA THR A 88 -9.71 -26.82 -7.43
C THR A 88 -8.34 -26.14 -7.32
N THR A 89 -7.27 -26.92 -7.47
CA THR A 89 -5.91 -26.40 -7.65
C THR A 89 -5.46 -26.71 -9.08
N VAL A 90 -5.04 -25.67 -9.79
CA VAL A 90 -4.45 -25.78 -11.12
C VAL A 90 -2.95 -25.57 -11.00
N GLU A 91 -2.20 -26.58 -11.44
CA GLU A 91 -0.74 -26.57 -11.44
C GLU A 91 -0.20 -26.43 -12.85
N LEU A 92 0.69 -25.44 -13.02
CA LEU A 92 1.37 -25.17 -14.27
C LEU A 92 2.84 -25.58 -14.16
N PRO A 93 3.30 -26.60 -14.90
CA PRO A 93 4.74 -26.87 -15.01
C PRO A 93 5.47 -25.71 -15.69
N PRO A 94 6.81 -25.65 -15.60
CA PRO A 94 7.59 -24.65 -16.32
C PRO A 94 7.21 -24.55 -17.80
N GLY A 95 6.99 -23.34 -18.29
CA GLY A 95 6.54 -23.06 -19.64
C GLY A 95 5.93 -21.67 -19.80
N THR A 96 5.74 -21.26 -21.05
CA THR A 96 4.98 -20.06 -21.39
C THR A 96 3.59 -20.45 -21.85
N TYR A 97 2.57 -19.84 -21.26
CA TYR A 97 1.17 -20.20 -21.42
C TYR A 97 0.37 -19.04 -21.97
N VAL A 98 -0.32 -19.30 -23.07
CA VAL A 98 -1.25 -18.38 -23.69
C VAL A 98 -2.62 -18.53 -23.04
N VAL A 99 -3.12 -17.44 -22.47
CA VAL A 99 -4.47 -17.31 -21.94
C VAL A 99 -5.30 -16.49 -22.94
N PRO A 100 -6.16 -17.14 -23.75
CA PRO A 100 -6.75 -16.50 -24.91
C PRO A 100 -7.82 -15.46 -24.56
N ARG A 101 -8.41 -15.54 -23.35
CA ARG A 101 -9.38 -14.58 -22.82
C ARG A 101 -9.31 -14.57 -21.29
N THR A 102 -9.71 -13.45 -20.69
CA THR A 102 -9.90 -13.29 -19.24
C THR A 102 -10.69 -14.44 -18.63
N LEU A 103 -10.20 -14.94 -17.49
CA LEU A 103 -10.94 -15.86 -16.64
C LEU A 103 -11.87 -15.06 -15.72
N THR A 104 -13.16 -15.04 -16.01
CA THR A 104 -14.14 -14.28 -15.22
C THR A 104 -15.07 -15.18 -14.43
N GLY A 105 -15.37 -14.84 -13.17
CA GLY A 105 -16.39 -15.54 -12.39
C GLY A 105 -16.30 -15.34 -10.87
N THR A 106 -17.02 -16.18 -10.15
CA THR A 106 -17.00 -16.27 -8.68
C THR A 106 -16.48 -17.66 -8.30
N VAL A 107 -15.61 -17.78 -7.30
CA VAL A 107 -15.01 -19.07 -6.95
C VAL A 107 -14.65 -19.19 -5.47
N ARG A 108 -14.65 -20.42 -4.92
CA ARG A 108 -14.18 -20.72 -3.57
C ARG A 108 -13.07 -21.77 -3.57
N ASN A 109 -12.06 -21.61 -2.72
CA ASN A 109 -10.98 -22.59 -2.55
C ASN A 109 -10.30 -22.92 -3.90
N TRP A 110 -9.89 -21.88 -4.63
CA TRP A 110 -9.30 -22.03 -5.96
C TRP A 110 -7.86 -21.51 -5.97
N THR A 111 -6.96 -22.29 -6.56
CA THR A 111 -5.54 -21.97 -6.63
C THR A 111 -5.05 -22.09 -8.07
N LEU A 112 -4.28 -21.11 -8.53
CA LEU A 112 -3.41 -21.19 -9.69
C LEU A 112 -1.95 -21.09 -9.24
N ARG A 113 -1.17 -22.13 -9.47
CA ARG A 113 0.24 -22.17 -9.05
C ARG A 113 1.18 -22.65 -10.15
N GLY A 114 2.32 -22.00 -10.27
CA GLY A 114 3.44 -22.54 -11.03
C GLY A 114 4.27 -23.51 -10.18
N THR A 115 4.74 -24.60 -10.78
CA THR A 115 5.55 -25.62 -10.10
C THR A 115 7.05 -25.48 -10.36
N GLY A 116 7.48 -24.37 -10.96
CA GLY A 116 8.90 -24.05 -11.17
C GLY A 116 9.62 -23.68 -9.87
N GLU A 117 10.95 -23.56 -9.95
CA GLU A 117 11.78 -23.10 -8.83
C GLU A 117 11.69 -21.57 -8.67
N SER A 118 11.34 -20.86 -9.73
CA SER A 118 11.19 -19.42 -9.79
C SER A 118 9.85 -19.02 -10.44
N PRO A 119 9.25 -17.86 -10.10
CA PRO A 119 8.04 -17.37 -10.76
C PRO A 119 8.19 -17.26 -12.28
N ASN A 120 9.41 -16.95 -12.73
CA ASN A 120 9.72 -16.75 -14.14
C ASN A 120 9.75 -18.04 -14.96
N ASP A 121 9.72 -19.21 -14.31
CA ASP A 121 9.64 -20.52 -14.97
C ASP A 121 8.24 -20.74 -15.55
N VAL A 122 7.22 -20.08 -15.01
CA VAL A 122 5.83 -20.16 -15.48
C VAL A 122 5.37 -18.77 -15.90
N ARG A 123 5.23 -18.56 -17.21
CA ARG A 123 4.81 -17.27 -17.76
C ARG A 123 3.42 -17.35 -18.33
N LEU A 124 2.58 -16.40 -17.97
CA LEU A 124 1.24 -16.21 -18.51
C LEU A 124 1.25 -15.01 -19.45
N ILE A 125 0.88 -15.23 -20.71
CA ILE A 125 0.71 -14.21 -21.74
C ILE A 125 -0.72 -14.26 -22.29
N THR A 126 -1.24 -13.15 -22.80
CA THR A 126 -2.56 -13.12 -23.44
C THR A 126 -2.45 -12.82 -24.93
N THR A 127 -3.42 -13.26 -25.74
CA THR A 127 -3.46 -12.98 -27.19
C THR A 127 -4.26 -11.72 -27.58
N GLY A 128 -4.82 -10.95 -26.65
CA GLY A 128 -5.67 -9.83 -27.07
C GLY A 128 -5.96 -8.76 -26.04
N GLY A 129 -5.31 -7.60 -26.23
CA GLY A 129 -5.70 -6.25 -25.75
C GLY A 129 -5.85 -6.12 -24.24
N ASN A 130 -6.00 -4.88 -23.74
CA ASN A 130 -5.94 -4.46 -22.32
C ASN A 130 -6.96 -5.11 -21.34
N LYS A 131 -7.02 -6.43 -21.22
CA LYS A 131 -7.93 -7.15 -20.32
C LYS A 131 -7.16 -7.83 -19.20
N PRO A 132 -7.70 -7.89 -17.97
CA PRO A 132 -7.09 -8.66 -16.92
C PRO A 132 -6.99 -10.14 -17.32
N LEU A 133 -5.97 -10.81 -16.81
CA LEU A 133 -5.81 -12.26 -16.94
C LEU A 133 -6.94 -13.00 -16.22
N VAL A 134 -7.22 -12.54 -15.00
CA VAL A 134 -8.26 -13.10 -14.12
C VAL A 134 -9.09 -11.96 -13.55
N ASP A 135 -10.41 -12.14 -13.58
CA ASP A 135 -11.41 -11.24 -13.03
C ASP A 135 -12.37 -12.03 -12.13
N ILE A 136 -12.01 -12.13 -10.85
CA ILE A 136 -12.83 -12.79 -9.84
C ILE A 136 -13.70 -11.74 -9.17
N ASN A 137 -15.02 -11.88 -9.29
CA ASN A 137 -16.00 -11.00 -8.69
C ASN A 137 -16.86 -11.76 -7.68
N GLY A 138 -16.29 -11.97 -6.51
CA GLY A 138 -16.85 -12.71 -5.38
C GLY A 138 -16.19 -14.07 -5.17
N GLY A 139 -16.21 -14.54 -3.93
CA GLY A 139 -15.54 -15.79 -3.58
C GLY A 139 -14.86 -15.75 -2.22
N ARG A 140 -14.11 -16.80 -1.90
CA ARG A 140 -13.22 -16.91 -0.74
C ARG A 140 -12.04 -17.83 -1.03
N ASN A 141 -10.94 -17.70 -0.30
CA ASN A 141 -9.82 -18.64 -0.35
C ASN A 141 -9.27 -18.81 -1.77
N VAL A 142 -8.84 -17.71 -2.38
CA VAL A 142 -8.29 -17.65 -3.75
C VAL A 142 -6.78 -17.50 -3.66
N ARG A 143 -6.02 -18.26 -4.46
CA ARG A 143 -4.55 -18.23 -4.42
C ARG A 143 -3.93 -18.10 -5.82
N PHE A 144 -2.92 -17.24 -5.92
CA PHE A 144 -2.01 -17.12 -7.06
C PHE A 144 -0.59 -17.27 -6.56
N GLN A 145 0.14 -18.26 -7.06
CA GLN A 145 1.46 -18.60 -6.53
C GLN A 145 2.49 -18.87 -7.61
N ASN A 146 3.70 -18.34 -7.42
CA ASN A 146 4.90 -18.75 -8.15
C ASN A 146 4.74 -18.71 -9.69
N LEU A 147 4.33 -17.56 -10.20
CA LEU A 147 4.09 -17.36 -11.63
C LEU A 147 4.40 -15.92 -12.06
N THR A 148 4.64 -15.74 -13.35
CA THR A 148 4.88 -14.44 -13.97
C THR A 148 3.77 -14.09 -14.95
N MET A 149 3.17 -12.93 -14.74
CA MET A 149 2.31 -12.25 -15.69
C MET A 149 3.20 -11.45 -16.66
N HIS A 150 3.05 -11.63 -17.98
CA HIS A 150 3.93 -11.01 -18.97
C HIS A 150 3.20 -10.22 -20.09
N ASN A 151 3.38 -8.90 -20.11
CA ASN A 151 2.79 -7.95 -21.08
C ASN A 151 3.46 -7.95 -22.47
N GLY A 152 4.55 -8.71 -22.65
CA GLY A 152 5.35 -8.64 -23.88
C GLY A 152 6.25 -7.41 -23.92
N ARG A 153 7.14 -7.34 -24.92
CA ARG A 153 8.07 -6.21 -25.09
C ARG A 153 7.41 -4.99 -25.74
N ASP A 154 6.36 -5.21 -26.51
CA ASP A 154 5.60 -4.18 -27.22
C ASP A 154 4.37 -3.70 -26.42
N GLY A 155 4.13 -4.28 -25.23
CA GLY A 155 3.01 -3.93 -24.35
C GLY A 155 1.64 -4.26 -24.94
N ARG A 156 1.57 -5.22 -25.89
CA ARG A 156 0.32 -5.61 -26.55
C ARG A 156 -0.42 -6.73 -25.82
N ASN A 157 0.26 -7.47 -24.97
CA ASN A 157 -0.41 -8.43 -24.10
C ASN A 157 -0.87 -7.67 -22.87
N ALA A 158 -2.06 -7.97 -22.39
CA ALA A 158 -2.56 -7.40 -21.17
C ALA A 158 -2.59 -8.46 -20.10
N VAL A 159 -1.96 -8.17 -18.97
CA VAL A 159 -1.94 -9.10 -17.86
C VAL A 159 -2.08 -8.36 -16.54
N GLY A 160 -2.77 -9.01 -15.61
CA GLY A 160 -3.01 -8.54 -14.25
C GLY A 160 -4.22 -9.22 -13.65
N LEU A 161 -4.44 -8.98 -12.37
CA LEU A 161 -5.46 -9.67 -11.59
C LEU A 161 -6.47 -8.65 -11.07
N THR A 162 -7.74 -8.86 -11.36
CA THR A 162 -8.85 -8.19 -10.69
C THR A 162 -9.52 -9.20 -9.78
N VAL A 163 -9.48 -8.96 -8.47
CA VAL A 163 -9.95 -9.91 -7.47
C VAL A 163 -10.75 -9.18 -6.40
N THR A 164 -12.06 -9.36 -6.46
CA THR A 164 -13.00 -9.00 -5.38
C THR A 164 -13.39 -10.29 -4.67
N ILE A 165 -13.11 -10.40 -3.38
CA ILE A 165 -13.39 -11.59 -2.57
C ILE A 165 -13.90 -11.20 -1.19
N ALA A 166 -14.59 -12.11 -0.51
CA ALA A 166 -15.02 -11.88 0.86
C ALA A 166 -13.84 -11.96 1.84
N ASP A 167 -13.04 -13.02 1.73
CA ASP A 167 -11.88 -13.28 2.61
C ASP A 167 -10.92 -14.30 1.98
N GLY A 168 -9.67 -14.31 2.41
CA GLY A 168 -8.69 -15.35 2.11
C GLY A 168 -8.06 -15.24 0.72
N LEU A 169 -7.59 -14.07 0.30
CA LEU A 169 -6.75 -13.95 -0.90
C LEU A 169 -5.27 -14.11 -0.55
N LEU A 170 -4.56 -14.95 -1.29
CA LEU A 170 -3.09 -15.01 -1.25
C LEU A 170 -2.52 -14.83 -2.66
N ILE A 171 -1.69 -13.82 -2.84
CA ILE A 171 -0.84 -13.61 -4.01
C ILE A 171 0.59 -13.75 -3.52
N GLN A 172 1.28 -14.82 -3.90
CA GLN A 172 2.61 -15.13 -3.36
C GLN A 172 3.62 -15.39 -4.47
N ASN A 173 4.76 -14.70 -4.42
CA ASN A 173 5.86 -14.89 -5.39
C ASN A 173 5.36 -14.74 -6.84
N VAL A 174 4.73 -13.59 -7.13
CA VAL A 174 4.13 -13.31 -8.44
C VAL A 174 4.83 -12.11 -9.06
N HIS A 175 5.28 -12.24 -10.30
CA HIS A 175 5.91 -11.14 -11.02
C HIS A 175 4.98 -10.58 -12.09
N HIS A 176 5.06 -9.27 -12.33
CA HIS A 176 4.50 -8.62 -13.50
C HIS A 176 5.63 -8.01 -14.33
N THR A 177 5.84 -8.58 -15.52
CA THR A 177 6.94 -8.27 -16.42
C THR A 177 6.44 -7.78 -17.79
N GLY A 178 7.31 -7.13 -18.56
CA GLY A 178 6.97 -6.63 -19.91
C GLY A 178 6.52 -5.16 -19.88
N LEU A 179 6.52 -4.51 -21.05
CA LEU A 179 6.22 -3.08 -21.15
C LEU A 179 4.80 -2.81 -20.68
N SER A 180 4.64 -1.86 -19.76
CA SER A 180 3.32 -1.37 -19.35
C SER A 180 2.90 -0.28 -20.35
N PRO A 181 1.89 -0.50 -21.20
CA PRO A 181 1.52 0.46 -22.24
C PRO A 181 0.84 1.71 -21.65
N ALA A 182 0.75 2.77 -22.46
CA ALA A 182 -0.18 3.86 -22.16
C ALA A 182 -1.61 3.41 -22.48
N GLU A 183 -2.57 3.94 -21.73
CA GLU A 183 -4.00 3.83 -21.99
C GLU A 183 -4.30 4.27 -23.43
N GLY A 184 -5.29 3.63 -24.06
CA GLY A 184 -5.75 4.00 -25.41
C GLY A 184 -4.86 3.54 -26.57
N ASN A 185 -3.74 2.85 -26.32
CA ASN A 185 -2.90 2.30 -27.40
C ASN A 185 -3.50 1.03 -28.07
N THR A 186 -4.76 0.71 -27.80
CA THR A 186 -5.50 -0.43 -28.38
C THR A 186 -6.09 -0.14 -29.76
N GLY A 187 -5.99 1.09 -30.26
CA GLY A 187 -6.43 1.45 -31.61
C GLY A 187 -7.95 1.40 -31.83
N ASP A 188 -8.73 1.20 -30.77
CA ASP A 188 -10.17 0.92 -30.80
C ASP A 188 -11.01 1.90 -29.97
N GLY A 189 -10.62 3.19 -29.88
CA GLY A 189 -11.52 4.34 -29.65
C GLY A 189 -12.48 4.37 -28.44
N GLU A 190 -12.59 3.31 -27.62
CA GLU A 190 -13.38 3.25 -26.39
C GLU A 190 -12.48 3.68 -25.22
N GLN A 191 -12.38 4.99 -25.05
CA GLN A 191 -11.34 5.74 -24.32
C GLN A 191 -11.35 5.67 -22.78
N PHE A 192 -11.99 4.70 -22.13
CA PHE A 192 -11.87 4.51 -20.68
C PHE A 192 -12.24 3.05 -20.33
N ASN A 193 -11.47 2.38 -19.46
CA ASN A 193 -11.80 1.11 -18.75
C ASN A 193 -11.20 -0.22 -19.22
N ARG A 194 -10.04 -0.29 -19.89
CA ARG A 194 -9.43 -1.60 -20.13
C ARG A 194 -7.96 -1.57 -19.68
N GLN A 195 -7.82 -2.16 -18.48
CA GLN A 195 -6.66 -2.42 -17.63
C GLN A 195 -5.70 -1.25 -17.35
N GLU A 196 -6.03 -0.51 -16.31
CA GLU A 196 -5.18 0.50 -15.68
C GLU A 196 -4.34 -0.07 -14.52
N TRP A 197 -4.49 -1.36 -14.16
CA TRP A 197 -3.75 -1.94 -13.04
C TRP A 197 -3.24 -3.37 -13.18
N SER A 198 -2.07 -3.60 -12.59
CA SER A 198 -1.45 -4.92 -12.45
C SER A 198 -2.20 -5.80 -11.45
N LEU A 199 -2.61 -5.21 -10.31
CA LEU A 199 -3.43 -5.85 -9.28
C LEU A 199 -4.55 -4.89 -8.86
N THR A 200 -5.79 -5.31 -9.03
CA THR A 200 -6.96 -4.69 -8.40
C THR A 200 -7.49 -5.66 -7.35
N VAL A 201 -7.43 -5.31 -6.07
CA VAL A 201 -7.83 -6.19 -4.96
C VAL A 201 -8.87 -5.53 -4.09
N GLN A 202 -9.97 -6.22 -3.82
CA GLN A 202 -11.04 -5.76 -2.94
C GLN A 202 -11.45 -6.89 -2.00
N VAL A 203 -11.50 -6.60 -0.70
CA VAL A 203 -11.92 -7.53 0.34
C VAL A 203 -13.23 -7.02 0.91
N THR A 204 -14.33 -7.74 0.70
CA THR A 204 -15.67 -7.20 0.93
C THR A 204 -16.19 -7.39 2.36
N GLU A 205 -15.53 -8.21 3.18
CA GLU A 205 -15.87 -8.35 4.61
C GLU A 205 -14.99 -7.46 5.47
N ASP A 206 -15.56 -6.89 6.53
CA ASP A 206 -14.86 -5.95 7.42
C ASP A 206 -13.66 -6.58 8.14
N ASP A 207 -13.70 -7.89 8.41
CA ASP A 207 -12.60 -8.68 9.00
C ASP A 207 -11.88 -9.57 8.00
N GLY A 208 -12.25 -9.50 6.72
CA GLY A 208 -11.62 -10.28 5.66
C GLY A 208 -10.17 -9.85 5.43
N VAL A 209 -9.36 -10.78 4.93
CA VAL A 209 -7.92 -10.57 4.71
C VAL A 209 -7.50 -10.97 3.30
N ALA A 210 -6.73 -10.09 2.67
CA ALA A 210 -5.90 -10.37 1.50
C ALA A 210 -4.41 -10.19 1.83
N ILE A 211 -3.57 -11.07 1.30
CA ILE A 211 -2.12 -11.02 1.45
C ILE A 211 -1.47 -11.06 0.07
N THR A 212 -0.63 -10.06 -0.20
CA THR A 212 0.32 -10.03 -1.32
C THR A 212 1.73 -10.10 -0.74
N ASP A 213 2.48 -11.14 -1.08
CA ASP A 213 3.80 -11.44 -0.51
C ASP A 213 4.80 -11.77 -1.62
N GLY A 214 5.87 -10.97 -1.76
CA GLY A 214 6.84 -11.20 -2.83
C GLY A 214 6.32 -10.85 -4.22
N PHE A 215 5.50 -9.81 -4.35
CA PHE A 215 5.08 -9.32 -5.66
C PHE A 215 6.14 -8.39 -6.26
N VAL A 216 6.47 -8.59 -7.53
CA VAL A 216 7.49 -7.78 -8.22
C VAL A 216 6.94 -7.20 -9.51
N LYS A 217 6.94 -5.87 -9.62
CA LYS A 217 6.78 -5.15 -10.88
C LYS A 217 7.93 -4.16 -11.02
N THR A 218 8.81 -4.38 -11.99
CA THR A 218 9.95 -3.50 -12.27
C THR A 218 9.99 -2.99 -13.71
N SER A 219 8.98 -3.37 -14.49
CA SER A 219 9.01 -3.20 -15.93
C SER A 219 8.91 -1.74 -16.34
N PRO A 220 9.51 -1.36 -17.48
CA PRO A 220 9.28 -0.06 -18.08
C PRO A 220 7.79 0.21 -18.29
N THR A 221 7.43 1.48 -18.20
CA THR A 221 6.09 1.99 -18.46
C THR A 221 6.18 3.08 -19.52
N VAL A 222 5.25 3.08 -20.46
CA VAL A 222 4.94 4.29 -21.21
C VAL A 222 4.15 5.17 -20.27
N VAL A 223 4.59 6.39 -20.01
CA VAL A 223 4.02 7.32 -19.02
C VAL A 223 3.39 8.50 -19.76
N GLY A 224 2.08 8.68 -19.60
CA GLY A 224 1.26 9.77 -20.10
C GLY A 224 0.77 10.65 -18.94
N GLY A 225 -0.38 11.29 -19.14
CA GLY A 225 -1.08 12.10 -18.14
C GLY A 225 -1.83 11.29 -17.08
N HIS A 226 -2.56 12.00 -16.23
CA HIS A 226 -3.42 11.40 -15.20
C HIS A 226 -4.39 10.38 -15.80
N ALA A 227 -4.52 9.21 -15.16
CA ALA A 227 -5.29 8.05 -15.63
C ALA A 227 -4.81 7.39 -16.94
N GLU A 228 -3.81 7.93 -17.64
CA GLU A 228 -3.46 7.46 -18.98
C GLU A 228 -2.51 6.23 -19.00
N ASN A 229 -2.28 5.51 -17.89
CA ASN A 229 -1.26 4.43 -17.81
C ASN A 229 -1.52 3.37 -16.72
N ASP A 230 -0.81 2.24 -16.82
CA ASP A 230 -0.80 1.16 -15.81
C ASP A 230 -0.17 1.59 -14.48
N SER A 231 -1.01 1.70 -13.46
CA SER A 231 -0.64 1.80 -12.05
C SER A 231 -0.56 0.40 -11.43
N THR A 232 0.32 0.14 -10.47
CA THR A 232 0.52 -1.25 -10.04
C THR A 232 -0.64 -1.83 -9.24
N LEU A 233 -1.11 -1.10 -8.22
CA LEU A 233 -2.08 -1.57 -7.24
C LEU A 233 -3.31 -0.66 -7.25
N ALA A 234 -4.50 -1.24 -7.26
CA ALA A 234 -5.74 -0.52 -7.09
C ALA A 234 -6.71 -1.21 -6.15
N SER A 235 -7.58 -0.40 -5.55
CA SER A 235 -8.66 -0.83 -4.69
C SER A 235 -9.76 0.25 -4.69
N TRP A 236 -11.01 -0.18 -4.52
CA TRP A 236 -12.19 0.67 -4.73
C TRP A 236 -13.14 0.63 -3.53
N GLY A 237 -14.25 1.35 -3.63
CA GLY A 237 -15.20 1.55 -2.52
C GLY A 237 -15.81 0.28 -1.92
N GLN A 238 -15.74 -0.87 -2.61
CA GLN A 238 -16.16 -2.15 -2.02
C GLN A 238 -15.15 -2.78 -1.05
N HIS A 239 -13.90 -2.30 -0.99
CA HIS A 239 -12.89 -2.83 -0.08
C HIS A 239 -13.14 -2.37 1.37
N ARG A 240 -13.36 -3.31 2.27
CA ARG A 240 -13.72 -3.11 3.67
C ARG A 240 -12.75 -3.76 4.66
N GLY A 241 -12.16 -4.89 4.28
CA GLY A 241 -11.23 -5.64 5.13
C GLY A 241 -9.81 -5.10 5.11
N PHE A 242 -8.84 -6.01 5.21
CA PHE A 242 -7.41 -5.67 5.21
C PHE A 242 -6.68 -6.27 4.02
N TRP A 243 -5.87 -5.44 3.36
CA TRP A 243 -4.90 -5.92 2.39
C TRP A 243 -3.48 -5.68 2.90
N TYR A 244 -2.76 -6.78 3.17
CA TYR A 244 -1.36 -6.78 3.52
C TYR A 244 -0.50 -6.95 2.27
N ILE A 245 0.39 -6.01 2.02
CA ILE A 245 1.37 -6.05 0.93
C ILE A 245 2.74 -6.09 1.58
N ARG A 246 3.49 -7.17 1.38
CA ARG A 246 4.79 -7.34 2.02
C ARG A 246 5.86 -7.92 1.13
N ASN A 247 7.12 -7.67 1.48
CA ASN A 247 8.30 -8.22 0.79
C ASN A 247 8.28 -7.96 -0.72
N SER A 248 7.67 -6.86 -1.14
CA SER A 248 7.32 -6.60 -2.55
C SER A 248 8.12 -5.44 -3.12
N ARG A 249 8.30 -5.45 -4.44
CA ARG A 249 9.10 -4.46 -5.17
C ARG A 249 8.31 -3.86 -6.32
N PHE A 250 8.23 -2.54 -6.33
CA PHE A 250 7.44 -1.76 -7.28
C PHE A 250 8.29 -0.64 -7.87
N GLU A 251 8.55 -0.73 -9.16
CA GLU A 251 9.35 0.26 -9.86
C GLU A 251 8.70 0.69 -11.17
N ASN A 252 8.96 1.94 -11.53
CA ASN A 252 8.66 2.48 -12.85
C ASN A 252 7.17 2.51 -13.22
N ALA A 253 6.25 2.55 -12.25
CA ALA A 253 4.83 2.77 -12.51
C ALA A 253 4.55 4.24 -12.93
N GLY A 254 3.42 4.51 -13.59
CA GLY A 254 3.05 5.86 -13.99
C GLY A 254 1.56 6.07 -14.27
N GLY A 255 1.17 7.28 -14.72
CA GLY A 255 -0.22 7.70 -14.92
C GLY A 255 -0.89 8.17 -13.64
N ASP A 256 -1.05 7.26 -12.67
CA ASP A 256 -1.60 7.56 -11.34
C ASP A 256 -0.69 7.14 -10.19
N GLY A 257 0.47 6.59 -10.57
CA GLY A 257 1.53 6.14 -9.68
C GLY A 257 1.51 4.66 -9.45
N CYS A 258 2.20 4.21 -8.40
CA CYS A 258 2.26 2.79 -8.12
C CYS A 258 0.97 2.28 -7.48
N THR A 259 0.27 3.11 -6.72
CA THR A 259 -0.96 2.69 -6.02
C THR A 259 -2.08 3.69 -6.21
N TYR A 260 -3.30 3.20 -6.33
CA TYR A 260 -4.53 3.97 -6.33
C TYR A 260 -5.53 3.33 -5.37
N ILE A 261 -5.30 3.53 -4.07
CA ILE A 261 -5.98 2.79 -2.99
C ILE A 261 -6.54 3.74 -1.91
N SER A 262 -6.75 4.99 -2.28
CA SER A 262 -7.25 6.05 -1.39
C SER A 262 -8.78 6.16 -1.35
N ARG A 263 -9.48 5.35 -2.14
CA ARG A 263 -10.95 5.39 -2.32
C ARG A 263 -11.67 4.23 -1.64
N THR A 264 -11.20 3.80 -0.47
CA THR A 264 -11.67 2.58 0.20
C THR A 264 -11.99 2.80 1.67
N PRO A 265 -13.02 2.12 2.22
CA PRO A 265 -13.21 2.01 3.67
C PRO A 265 -12.13 1.19 4.40
N GLY A 266 -11.70 0.07 3.81
CA GLY A 266 -10.76 -0.88 4.42
C GLY A 266 -9.29 -0.45 4.38
N GLY A 267 -8.47 -1.17 5.15
CA GLY A 267 -7.09 -0.80 5.47
C GLY A 267 -6.03 -1.47 4.59
N HIS A 268 -5.04 -0.69 4.19
CA HIS A 268 -3.91 -1.11 3.37
C HIS A 268 -2.61 -1.06 4.15
N ARG A 269 -1.88 -2.17 4.15
CA ARG A 269 -0.80 -2.43 5.10
C ARG A 269 0.46 -2.85 4.37
N PHE A 270 1.43 -1.94 4.26
CA PHE A 270 2.68 -2.14 3.51
C PHE A 270 3.85 -2.44 4.45
N ASP A 271 4.48 -3.61 4.32
CA ASP A 271 5.62 -4.01 5.15
C ASP A 271 6.82 -4.45 4.31
N ASN A 272 8.02 -4.01 4.65
CA ASN A 272 9.26 -4.45 3.99
C ASN A 272 9.18 -4.38 2.45
N CYS A 273 8.66 -3.26 1.92
CA CYS A 273 8.48 -3.06 0.48
C CYS A 273 9.48 -2.03 -0.07
N VAL A 274 9.84 -2.17 -1.34
CA VAL A 274 10.68 -1.22 -2.08
C VAL A 274 9.87 -0.55 -3.18
N PHE A 275 9.81 0.78 -3.16
CA PHE A 275 9.22 1.60 -4.21
C PHE A 275 10.31 2.44 -4.87
N ARG A 276 10.41 2.41 -6.20
CA ARG A 276 11.43 3.16 -6.93
C ARG A 276 10.89 3.81 -8.18
N ASN A 277 11.10 5.11 -8.33
CA ASN A 277 10.91 5.82 -9.60
C ASN A 277 9.50 5.67 -10.19
N ASN A 278 8.49 5.68 -9.32
CA ASN A 278 7.09 5.69 -9.73
C ASN A 278 6.63 7.14 -9.92
N PHE A 279 6.09 7.47 -11.10
CA PHE A 279 5.54 8.80 -11.40
C PHE A 279 4.28 9.08 -10.58
N ALA A 280 3.87 10.34 -10.44
CA ALA A 280 2.76 10.80 -9.60
C ALA A 280 2.97 10.50 -8.10
N SER A 281 2.90 9.25 -7.69
CA SER A 281 3.15 8.82 -6.31
C SER A 281 3.64 7.38 -6.23
N SER A 282 4.53 7.08 -5.28
CA SER A 282 4.86 5.69 -4.94
C SER A 282 3.76 5.04 -4.11
N LEU A 283 3.14 5.81 -3.21
CA LEU A 283 2.03 5.38 -2.39
C LEU A 283 0.99 6.51 -2.34
N ARG A 284 -0.25 6.18 -2.69
CA ARG A 284 -1.45 7.02 -2.61
C ARG A 284 -2.48 6.25 -1.82
N VAL A 285 -2.48 6.49 -0.52
CA VAL A 285 -3.09 5.61 0.49
C VAL A 285 -4.20 6.35 1.20
N GLY A 286 -5.26 5.62 1.47
CA GLY A 286 -6.37 6.05 2.32
C GLY A 286 -6.95 4.84 3.03
N GLY A 287 -8.21 4.95 3.45
CA GLY A 287 -8.87 3.92 4.24
C GLY A 287 -8.39 3.89 5.69
N GLY A 288 -9.27 3.40 6.55
CA GLY A 288 -8.96 3.31 7.97
C GLY A 288 -7.88 2.27 8.26
N GLU A 289 -7.08 2.50 9.30
CA GLU A 289 -6.12 1.51 9.82
C GLU A 289 -4.99 1.11 8.82
N SER A 290 -4.74 1.99 7.86
CA SER A 290 -3.68 1.85 6.87
C SER A 290 -2.31 2.25 7.44
N TRP A 291 -1.25 1.54 7.02
CA TRP A 291 0.12 1.84 7.45
C TRP A 291 1.18 1.45 6.43
N VAL A 292 2.33 2.10 6.55
CA VAL A 292 3.54 1.87 5.77
C VAL A 292 4.70 1.67 6.74
N ARG A 293 5.29 0.47 6.76
CA ARG A 293 6.32 0.06 7.70
C ARG A 293 7.52 -0.55 7.00
N ASN A 294 8.72 -0.25 7.50
CA ASN A 294 9.96 -0.88 7.05
C ASN A 294 10.20 -0.75 5.53
N CYS A 295 9.58 0.26 4.89
CA CYS A 295 9.65 0.45 3.45
C CYS A 295 10.81 1.37 3.05
N THR A 296 11.37 1.10 1.87
CA THR A 296 12.30 2.01 1.19
C THR A 296 11.64 2.63 -0.03
N ILE A 297 11.64 3.95 -0.12
CA ILE A 297 11.09 4.70 -1.25
C ILE A 297 12.20 5.54 -1.87
N ILE A 298 12.39 5.43 -3.19
CA ILE A 298 13.45 6.13 -3.93
C ILE A 298 12.81 6.91 -5.08
N LEU A 299 13.02 8.22 -5.10
CA LEU A 299 12.49 9.12 -6.12
C LEU A 299 13.65 9.72 -6.91
N ASP A 300 13.84 9.25 -8.14
CA ASP A 300 14.83 9.74 -9.09
C ASP A 300 14.20 9.83 -10.48
N ARG A 301 13.56 10.97 -10.76
CA ARG A 301 12.90 11.24 -12.05
C ARG A 301 13.87 11.15 -13.22
N GLU A 302 15.11 11.59 -13.05
CA GLU A 302 16.13 11.48 -14.10
C GLU A 302 16.42 10.02 -14.46
N GLN A 303 16.53 9.14 -13.45
CA GLN A 303 16.61 7.70 -13.69
C GLN A 303 15.31 7.15 -14.29
N ALA A 304 14.15 7.57 -13.78
CA ALA A 304 12.84 7.14 -14.29
C ALA A 304 12.68 7.43 -15.79
N ASN A 305 13.07 8.63 -16.23
CA ASN A 305 13.01 9.07 -17.63
C ASN A 305 13.93 8.26 -18.56
N ARG A 306 14.99 7.62 -18.03
CA ARG A 306 15.86 6.74 -18.82
C ARG A 306 15.27 5.35 -19.04
N THR A 307 14.43 4.89 -18.11
CA THR A 307 13.79 3.57 -18.18
C THR A 307 12.41 3.63 -18.82
N ASN A 308 11.67 4.70 -18.60
CA ASN A 308 10.29 4.87 -19.02
C ASN A 308 10.17 5.72 -20.29
N ARG A 309 9.11 5.47 -21.07
CA ARG A 309 8.78 6.31 -22.24
C ARG A 309 7.77 7.37 -21.84
N VAL A 310 8.25 8.56 -21.49
CA VAL A 310 7.39 9.69 -21.13
C VAL A 310 6.84 10.36 -22.39
N LEU A 311 5.51 10.47 -22.50
CA LEU A 311 4.81 10.99 -23.67
C LEU A 311 4.65 12.51 -23.64
N THR A 312 4.46 13.10 -22.45
CA THR A 312 4.29 14.54 -22.27
C THR A 312 5.33 15.05 -21.25
N PRO A 313 6.14 16.07 -21.58
CA PRO A 313 7.20 16.55 -20.70
C PRO A 313 6.67 17.26 -19.44
N GLU A 314 5.42 17.71 -19.48
CA GLU A 314 4.68 18.36 -18.38
C GLU A 314 4.27 17.37 -17.27
N THR A 315 4.60 16.08 -17.40
CA THR A 315 4.03 15.04 -16.54
C THR A 315 4.47 15.14 -15.10
N MET A 316 3.44 15.13 -14.26
CA MET A 316 3.34 14.59 -12.91
C MET A 316 4.65 14.45 -12.14
N GLY A 317 4.72 15.23 -11.08
CA GLY A 317 5.70 15.09 -10.02
C GLY A 317 5.83 13.69 -9.45
N MET A 318 6.83 13.47 -8.61
CA MET A 318 6.97 12.23 -7.85
C MET A 318 6.80 12.52 -6.37
N ASN A 319 5.79 11.91 -5.75
CA ASN A 319 5.60 11.92 -4.30
C ASN A 319 5.96 10.54 -3.71
N ALA A 320 6.44 10.49 -2.47
CA ALA A 320 6.73 9.20 -1.84
C ALA A 320 5.45 8.58 -1.28
N ILE A 321 4.76 9.30 -0.39
CA ILE A 321 3.52 8.87 0.25
C ILE A 321 2.53 10.04 0.24
N VAL A 322 1.36 9.82 -0.33
CA VAL A 322 0.22 10.75 -0.31
C VAL A 322 -0.91 10.10 0.47
N TRP A 323 -1.27 10.70 1.60
CA TRP A 323 -2.43 10.33 2.39
C TRP A 323 -3.62 11.18 1.98
N GLU A 324 -4.65 10.54 1.43
CA GLU A 324 -5.88 11.21 0.97
C GLU A 324 -7.10 10.29 1.21
N SER A 325 -8.32 10.84 1.18
CA SER A 325 -9.52 10.02 1.37
C SER A 325 -10.69 10.51 0.56
N SER A 326 -11.17 9.69 -0.37
CA SER A 326 -12.23 10.07 -1.31
C SER A 326 -13.61 10.30 -0.68
N SER A 327 -14.34 11.27 -1.24
CA SER A 327 -15.78 11.46 -1.08
C SER A 327 -16.63 10.26 -1.51
N ALA A 328 -16.06 9.37 -2.34
CA ALA A 328 -16.69 8.09 -2.72
C ALA A 328 -16.75 7.08 -1.55
N ILE A 329 -16.12 7.39 -0.42
CA ILE A 329 -16.19 6.60 0.81
C ILE A 329 -17.35 7.14 1.66
N THR A 330 -18.17 6.24 2.20
CA THR A 330 -19.23 6.59 3.17
C THR A 330 -18.67 7.39 4.35
N ASP A 331 -19.47 8.25 5.00
CA ASP A 331 -19.10 8.98 6.23
C ASP A 331 -18.34 8.12 7.24
N ALA A 332 -18.80 6.89 7.48
CA ALA A 332 -18.18 5.96 8.41
C ALA A 332 -16.75 5.57 8.03
N GLY A 333 -16.44 5.43 6.74
CA GLY A 333 -15.08 5.14 6.27
C GLY A 333 -14.18 6.39 6.25
N ARG A 334 -14.76 7.58 6.00
CA ARG A 334 -14.07 8.87 6.17
C ARG A 334 -13.68 9.13 7.62
N ASN A 335 -14.48 8.61 8.57
CA ASN A 335 -14.28 8.77 10.01
C ASN A 335 -13.31 7.76 10.65
N ARG A 336 -12.70 6.85 9.86
CA ARG A 336 -11.63 5.95 10.35
C ARG A 336 -10.23 6.51 10.09
N ALA A 337 -10.13 7.81 9.82
CA ALA A 337 -8.89 8.43 9.36
C ALA A 337 -7.77 8.32 10.39
N GLY A 338 -6.58 7.98 9.90
CA GLY A 338 -5.41 7.63 10.68
C GLY A 338 -4.40 6.95 9.76
N GLY A 339 -3.22 7.54 9.61
CA GLY A 339 -2.11 6.95 8.85
C GLY A 339 -0.91 6.72 9.73
N LEU A 340 -0.15 5.65 9.47
CA LEU A 340 1.15 5.42 10.11
C LEU A 340 2.22 5.23 9.05
N VAL A 341 3.31 5.99 9.18
CA VAL A 341 4.57 5.78 8.50
C VAL A 341 5.63 5.48 9.55
N GLU A 342 6.24 4.30 9.50
CA GLU A 342 7.15 3.84 10.54
C GLU A 342 8.37 3.10 9.98
N ASN A 343 9.55 3.38 10.54
CA ASN A 343 10.80 2.71 10.17
C ASN A 343 11.10 2.78 8.66
N CYS A 344 10.67 3.86 8.00
CA CYS A 344 10.84 4.02 6.57
C CYS A 344 12.11 4.79 6.22
N ARG A 345 12.63 4.51 5.03
CA ARG A 345 13.69 5.31 4.39
C ARG A 345 13.16 5.89 3.07
N ILE A 346 13.21 7.22 2.95
CA ILE A 346 12.80 7.94 1.74
C ILE A 346 14.03 8.67 1.19
N ASP A 347 14.50 8.31 0.00
CA ASP A 347 15.63 8.94 -0.71
C ASP A 347 15.10 9.68 -1.93
N VAL A 348 15.14 11.02 -1.88
CA VAL A 348 14.61 11.91 -2.91
C VAL A 348 15.76 12.65 -3.57
N ARG A 349 15.95 12.36 -4.86
CA ARG A 349 17.02 12.91 -5.69
C ARG A 349 16.50 13.90 -6.71
N SER A 350 15.40 13.55 -7.36
CA SER A 350 14.70 14.41 -8.32
C SER A 350 13.24 13.96 -8.47
N THR A 351 12.32 14.91 -8.56
CA THR A 351 10.86 14.67 -8.60
C THR A 351 10.19 15.28 -9.83
N GLY A 352 10.78 16.34 -10.39
CA GLY A 352 10.14 17.20 -11.38
C GLY A 352 8.93 17.96 -10.82
N GLY A 353 9.01 18.32 -9.54
CA GLY A 353 7.95 18.92 -8.74
C GLY A 353 7.32 17.88 -7.82
N SER A 354 7.08 18.21 -6.57
CA SER A 354 6.37 17.38 -5.61
C SER A 354 5.55 18.30 -4.72
N ILE A 355 4.38 17.84 -4.31
CA ILE A 355 3.57 18.61 -3.35
C ILE A 355 4.05 18.34 -1.92
N GLY A 356 4.68 17.19 -1.69
CA GLY A 356 5.40 16.85 -0.45
C GLY A 356 5.78 15.37 -0.46
N HIS A 357 6.94 15.02 0.08
CA HIS A 357 7.39 13.62 0.01
C HIS A 357 6.55 12.71 0.89
N ILE A 358 6.23 13.15 2.12
CA ILE A 358 5.05 12.69 2.83
C ILE A 358 4.03 13.81 2.77
N HIS A 359 2.97 13.63 1.99
CA HIS A 359 1.87 14.58 1.87
C HIS A 359 0.62 14.06 2.56
N VAL A 360 0.01 14.89 3.40
CA VAL A 360 -1.30 14.66 3.99
C VAL A 360 -2.27 15.67 3.40
N ASP A 361 -3.11 15.21 2.48
CA ASP A 361 -4.13 16.03 1.82
C ASP A 361 -5.17 16.53 2.84
N GLY A 362 -5.79 17.68 2.56
CA GLY A 362 -6.82 18.25 3.43
C GLY A 362 -8.06 17.35 3.61
N SER A 363 -8.25 16.35 2.75
CA SER A 363 -9.28 15.32 2.90
C SER A 363 -8.96 14.21 3.90
N HIS A 364 -7.70 14.09 4.34
CA HIS A 364 -7.28 13.02 5.26
C HIS A 364 -7.15 13.49 6.70
N GLY A 365 -7.40 12.57 7.65
CA GLY A 365 -7.27 12.81 9.09
C GLY A 365 -5.81 12.89 9.55
N GLY A 366 -5.60 12.62 10.83
CA GLY A 366 -4.25 12.66 11.43
C GLY A 366 -3.31 11.57 10.94
N VAL A 367 -2.01 11.84 10.99
CA VAL A 367 -0.96 10.90 10.58
C VAL A 367 0.17 10.89 11.61
N ILE A 368 0.66 9.69 11.92
CA ILE A 368 1.85 9.44 12.72
C ILE A 368 3.00 9.12 11.77
N VAL A 369 4.12 9.82 11.93
CA VAL A 369 5.38 9.48 11.28
C VAL A 369 6.41 9.21 12.37
N ARG A 370 6.99 8.02 12.40
CA ARG A 370 7.99 7.69 13.41
C ARG A 370 9.18 6.90 12.91
N ASN A 371 10.34 7.09 13.55
CA ASN A 371 11.59 6.37 13.26
C ASN A 371 11.95 6.38 11.76
N THR A 372 11.64 7.48 11.07
CA THR A 372 11.69 7.55 9.60
C THR A 372 12.76 8.54 9.18
N VAL A 373 13.52 8.17 8.15
CA VAL A 373 14.59 8.99 7.57
C VAL A 373 14.17 9.46 6.18
N ILE A 374 14.22 10.77 5.96
CA ILE A 374 14.02 11.40 4.65
C ILE A 374 15.31 12.11 4.25
N VAL A 375 15.85 11.73 3.09
CA VAL A 375 16.98 12.39 2.44
C VAL A 375 16.43 13.16 1.25
N ASN A 376 16.35 14.48 1.35
CA ASN A 376 15.74 15.36 0.36
C ASN A 376 16.78 16.24 -0.34
N GLN A 377 17.00 15.99 -1.63
CA GLN A 377 17.88 16.78 -2.49
C GLN A 377 17.12 17.77 -3.39
N THR A 378 15.84 18.00 -3.12
CA THR A 378 14.93 18.81 -3.94
C THR A 378 14.36 19.99 -3.15
N ASP A 379 13.81 20.97 -3.86
CA ASP A 379 13.21 22.16 -3.24
C ASP A 379 11.76 21.93 -2.78
N ASP A 380 11.26 20.69 -2.93
CA ASP A 380 9.93 20.31 -2.49
C ASP A 380 9.92 20.02 -0.99
N PRO A 381 8.77 20.21 -0.29
CA PRO A 381 8.66 19.91 1.12
C PRO A 381 8.92 18.43 1.47
N SER A 382 9.66 18.15 2.54
CA SER A 382 9.85 16.75 2.97
C SER A 382 8.59 16.16 3.57
N ILE A 383 7.91 16.93 4.42
CA ILE A 383 6.60 16.58 4.96
C ILE A 383 5.68 17.79 4.73
N ARG A 384 4.52 17.56 4.13
CA ARG A 384 3.47 18.58 3.97
C ARG A 384 2.14 18.07 4.49
N ALA A 385 1.41 18.89 5.22
CA ALA A 385 0.02 18.63 5.56
C ALA A 385 -0.86 19.85 5.34
N GLU A 386 -1.93 19.68 4.58
CA GLU A 386 -2.81 20.78 4.18
C GLU A 386 -3.96 20.96 5.16
N ARG A 387 -4.54 22.17 5.21
CA ARG A 387 -5.65 22.47 6.10
C ARG A 387 -6.80 21.46 5.91
N PRO A 388 -7.43 20.95 6.99
CA PRO A 388 -8.57 20.06 6.85
C PRO A 388 -9.69 20.71 6.03
N GLY A 389 -10.16 20.01 5.00
CA GLY A 389 -11.13 20.50 4.02
C GLY A 389 -10.55 21.35 2.88
N SER A 390 -9.24 21.60 2.83
CA SER A 390 -8.56 22.11 1.63
C SER A 390 -7.91 20.95 0.88
N SER A 391 -8.65 20.32 -0.02
CA SER A 391 -8.04 19.38 -0.98
C SER A 391 -7.83 20.09 -2.31
N PHE A 392 -6.75 19.73 -3.00
CA PHE A 392 -6.57 20.09 -4.40
C PHE A 392 -7.55 19.34 -5.32
N MET A 393 -8.28 18.36 -4.79
CA MET A 393 -9.34 17.65 -5.50
C MET A 393 -10.72 18.23 -5.09
N ASN A 394 -11.51 18.63 -6.10
CA ASN A 394 -12.62 19.60 -5.95
C ASN A 394 -13.88 19.08 -5.25
N ASP A 395 -13.91 17.81 -4.84
CA ASP A 395 -15.10 17.09 -4.38
C ASP A 395 -14.94 16.50 -2.96
N PHE A 396 -13.97 16.96 -2.19
CA PHE A 396 -13.61 16.35 -0.91
C PHE A 396 -14.14 17.14 0.29
N GLU A 397 -14.82 16.43 1.19
CA GLU A 397 -15.30 16.98 2.46
C GLU A 397 -14.20 17.02 3.51
N ARG A 398 -14.36 17.90 4.50
CA ARG A 398 -13.47 17.95 5.65
C ARG A 398 -13.55 16.61 6.42
N PRO A 399 -12.42 15.95 6.73
CA PRO A 399 -12.42 14.74 7.55
C PRO A 399 -12.96 14.99 8.97
N ALA A 400 -13.27 13.91 9.69
CA ALA A 400 -13.54 14.01 11.12
C ALA A 400 -12.25 14.21 11.92
N ASP A 401 -12.34 14.94 13.03
CA ASP A 401 -11.24 15.08 13.98
C ASP A 401 -10.79 13.72 14.53
N PRO A 402 -9.51 13.57 14.91
CA PRO A 402 -8.43 14.55 14.92
C PRO A 402 -7.72 14.64 13.57
N HIS A 403 -7.28 15.86 13.26
CA HIS A 403 -6.52 16.18 12.05
C HIS A 403 -5.02 16.36 12.30
N GLY A 404 -4.58 16.11 13.52
CA GLY A 404 -3.23 16.44 13.96
C GLY A 404 -2.15 15.54 13.37
N MET A 405 -0.91 16.01 13.40
CA MET A 405 0.26 15.24 13.04
C MET A 405 1.13 14.96 14.26
N TYR A 406 1.68 13.75 14.30
CA TYR A 406 2.65 13.37 15.31
C TYR A 406 3.93 12.87 14.65
N LEU A 407 5.05 13.49 14.98
CA LEU A 407 6.37 13.15 14.48
C LEU A 407 7.24 12.64 15.64
N GLU A 408 7.78 11.43 15.55
CA GLU A 408 8.62 10.83 16.60
C GLU A 408 9.91 10.28 16.01
N ASN A 409 11.08 10.74 16.46
CA ASN A 409 12.38 10.29 15.95
C ASN A 409 12.49 10.35 14.41
N VAL A 410 12.01 11.46 13.84
CA VAL A 410 12.04 11.72 12.39
C VAL A 410 13.30 12.48 12.03
N ARG A 411 14.06 11.99 11.05
CA ARG A 411 15.29 12.64 10.58
C ARG A 411 15.13 13.11 9.14
N LEU A 412 15.23 14.41 8.95
CA LEU A 412 15.17 15.10 7.66
C LEU A 412 16.58 15.63 7.32
N THR A 413 17.15 15.17 6.22
CA THR A 413 18.51 15.53 5.79
C THR A 413 18.54 15.84 4.29
N GLY A 414 19.64 16.40 3.81
CA GLY A 414 19.89 16.58 2.38
C GLY A 414 20.22 18.02 2.05
N ASN A 415 20.38 18.32 0.76
CA ASN A 415 20.79 19.64 0.28
C ASN A 415 19.67 20.44 -0.38
N GLY A 416 18.42 19.97 -0.30
CA GLY A 416 17.26 20.69 -0.85
C GLY A 416 17.01 22.02 -0.13
N ASP A 417 16.53 23.02 -0.86
CA ASP A 417 16.25 24.36 -0.33
C ASP A 417 14.80 24.57 0.12
N GLY A 418 13.96 23.53 -0.03
CA GLY A 418 12.56 23.51 0.36
C GLY A 418 12.32 23.49 1.87
N ALA A 419 11.07 23.73 2.26
CA ALA A 419 10.65 23.55 3.66
C ALA A 419 10.92 22.10 4.11
N ALA A 420 11.51 21.91 5.28
CA ALA A 420 11.65 20.56 5.82
C ALA A 420 10.27 20.02 6.20
N ILE A 421 9.47 20.85 6.87
CA ILE A 421 8.11 20.50 7.27
C ILE A 421 7.18 21.69 7.01
N ASP A 422 6.09 21.46 6.29
CA ASP A 422 5.05 22.46 6.02
C ASP A 422 3.68 21.98 6.52
N ILE A 423 3.12 22.63 7.54
CA ILE A 423 1.83 22.24 8.12
C ILE A 423 0.90 23.44 8.16
N ASP A 424 -0.18 23.40 7.39
CA ASP A 424 -1.22 24.43 7.38
C ASP A 424 -2.47 23.95 8.11
N GLY A 425 -2.95 24.75 9.07
CA GLY A 425 -4.26 24.57 9.68
C GLY A 425 -4.46 23.28 10.48
N ARG A 426 -3.38 22.59 10.87
CA ARG A 426 -3.39 21.38 11.71
C ARG A 426 -2.54 21.59 12.96
N GLN A 427 -2.88 20.87 14.04
CA GLN A 427 -1.99 20.72 15.17
C GLN A 427 -0.87 19.75 14.82
N ALA A 428 0.36 20.05 15.21
CA ALA A 428 1.47 19.13 15.03
C ALA A 428 2.40 19.13 16.23
N VAL A 429 2.81 17.93 16.64
CA VAL A 429 3.76 17.74 17.72
C VAL A 429 4.92 16.89 17.21
N GLY A 430 6.14 17.35 17.48
CA GLY A 430 7.37 16.64 17.12
C GLY A 430 8.21 16.35 18.35
N VAL A 431 8.61 15.09 18.50
CA VAL A 431 9.53 14.59 19.53
C VAL A 431 10.71 13.93 18.84
N GLY A 432 11.93 14.37 19.12
CA GLY A 432 13.13 13.80 18.48
C GLY A 432 13.21 14.08 16.97
N VAL A 433 12.67 15.20 16.52
CA VAL A 433 12.74 15.61 15.11
C VAL A 433 14.07 16.30 14.84
N CYS A 434 14.88 15.74 13.94
CA CYS A 434 16.18 16.27 13.53
C CYS A 434 16.08 16.81 12.10
N ILE A 435 16.39 18.08 11.91
CA ILE A 435 16.39 18.75 10.60
C ILE A 435 17.82 19.19 10.28
N GLN A 436 18.39 18.64 9.21
CA GLN A 436 19.72 18.95 8.69
C GLN A 436 19.63 19.23 7.18
N MET A 437 18.95 20.31 6.85
CA MET A 437 18.83 20.84 5.48
C MET A 437 19.27 22.31 5.50
N PRO A 438 20.09 22.78 4.54
CA PRO A 438 20.72 24.12 4.58
C PRO A 438 19.74 25.27 4.82
N ASN A 439 18.56 25.18 4.19
CA ASN A 439 17.49 26.18 4.28
C ASN A 439 16.16 25.58 4.81
N GLY A 440 16.18 24.33 5.27
CA GLY A 440 14.99 23.62 5.69
C GLY A 440 14.56 24.01 7.09
N GLY A 441 13.39 24.65 7.20
CA GLY A 441 12.71 24.93 8.46
C GLY A 441 11.39 24.17 8.59
N ALA A 442 10.80 24.23 9.79
CA ALA A 442 9.40 23.93 10.00
C ALA A 442 8.57 25.22 9.88
N THR A 443 7.44 25.18 9.17
CA THR A 443 6.51 26.33 9.14
C THR A 443 5.70 26.45 10.44
N SER A 444 4.96 27.55 10.58
CA SER A 444 4.21 27.92 11.79
C SER A 444 3.15 26.87 12.15
N GLY A 445 3.16 26.35 13.39
CA GLY A 445 2.11 25.46 13.90
C GLY A 445 2.63 24.16 14.53
N ILE A 446 3.93 23.88 14.41
CA ILE A 446 4.54 22.68 14.99
C ILE A 446 5.16 23.00 16.36
N GLN A 447 4.76 22.25 17.37
CA GLN A 447 5.45 22.22 18.66
C GLN A 447 6.55 21.16 18.60
N LEU A 448 7.80 21.59 18.44
CA LEU A 448 8.97 20.71 18.51
C LEU A 448 9.50 20.70 19.95
N SER A 449 9.44 19.56 20.64
CA SER A 449 10.22 19.38 21.86
C SER A 449 11.69 19.30 21.46
N GLU A 450 12.54 20.13 22.08
CA GLU A 450 13.96 20.37 21.76
C GLU A 450 14.51 19.63 20.52
N PRO A 451 14.80 20.34 19.40
CA PRO A 451 15.36 19.70 18.21
C PRO A 451 16.73 19.13 18.54
N SER A 452 16.76 17.86 18.92
CA SER A 452 17.96 17.12 19.23
C SER A 452 18.11 16.05 18.15
N CYS A 453 19.28 15.98 17.52
CA CYS A 453 19.62 14.88 16.61
C CYS A 453 20.03 13.60 17.37
N THR A 454 19.56 13.48 18.61
CA THR A 454 19.70 12.35 19.51
C THR A 454 18.34 11.66 19.65
N GLU A 455 18.36 10.32 19.67
CA GLU A 455 17.17 9.50 19.89
C GLU A 455 16.57 9.85 21.26
N ILE A 456 15.28 10.21 21.32
CA ILE A 456 14.60 10.55 22.58
C ILE A 456 13.90 9.31 23.13
N ASP A 457 13.91 9.16 24.46
CA ASP A 457 13.20 8.12 25.20
C ASP A 457 11.68 8.17 24.90
N PRO A 458 11.07 7.09 24.39
CA PRO A 458 9.66 7.05 23.96
C PRO A 458 8.65 7.05 25.12
N THR A 459 9.07 7.12 26.38
CA THR A 459 8.15 7.03 27.54
C THR A 459 7.37 8.32 27.85
N ASN A 460 7.63 9.42 27.14
CA ASN A 460 7.00 10.73 27.41
C ASN A 460 6.14 11.23 26.24
N ARG A 461 5.11 10.44 25.88
CA ARG A 461 4.23 10.72 24.72
C ARG A 461 3.09 11.69 25.09
N PRO A 462 2.80 12.70 24.26
CA PRO A 462 1.69 13.62 24.49
C PRO A 462 0.34 12.99 24.09
N PRO A 463 -0.80 13.45 24.65
CA PRO A 463 -2.13 12.88 24.41
C PRO A 463 -2.56 12.79 22.93
N LEU A 464 -2.04 13.68 22.07
CA LEU A 464 -2.33 13.67 20.63
C LEU A 464 -1.89 12.35 19.96
N TYR A 465 -0.79 11.74 20.42
CA TYR A 465 -0.33 10.45 19.90
C TYR A 465 -1.36 9.35 20.14
N ASP A 466 -1.85 9.24 21.36
CA ASP A 466 -2.82 8.20 21.74
C ASP A 466 -4.17 8.39 21.01
N GLN A 467 -4.58 9.64 20.76
CA GLN A 467 -5.78 9.95 19.98
C GLN A 467 -5.67 9.48 18.52
N ILE A 468 -4.54 9.75 17.86
CA ILE A 468 -4.32 9.33 16.47
C ILE A 468 -4.13 7.80 16.40
N LEU A 469 -3.37 7.22 17.34
CA LEU A 469 -3.12 5.78 17.38
C LEU A 469 -4.39 4.97 17.64
N ALA A 470 -5.31 5.48 18.47
CA ALA A 470 -6.58 4.82 18.73
C ALA A 470 -7.38 4.65 17.42
N LEU A 471 -7.51 5.71 16.63
CA LEU A 471 -8.18 5.65 15.32
C LEU A 471 -7.44 4.77 14.31
N GLN A 472 -6.10 4.79 14.32
CA GLN A 472 -5.28 3.90 13.51
C GLN A 472 -5.51 2.41 13.83
N ASN A 473 -5.95 2.09 15.05
CA ASN A 473 -6.21 0.71 15.50
C ASN A 473 -7.71 0.37 15.55
N GLY A 474 -8.59 1.24 15.04
CA GLY A 474 -10.05 1.04 15.15
C GLY A 474 -10.57 1.04 16.59
N VAL A 475 -9.77 1.52 17.55
CA VAL A 475 -10.15 1.66 18.96
C VAL A 475 -10.71 3.07 19.14
N PRO A 476 -11.93 3.25 19.68
CA PRO A 476 -12.41 4.58 20.05
C PRO A 476 -11.38 5.22 20.98
N ALA A 477 -10.92 6.44 20.67
CA ALA A 477 -10.07 7.19 21.57
C ALA A 477 -10.72 7.16 22.97
N ALA A 478 -9.93 6.82 24.00
CA ALA A 478 -10.42 6.83 25.37
C ALA A 478 -11.05 8.21 25.62
N PRO A 479 -12.30 8.29 26.13
CA PRO A 479 -12.96 9.57 26.33
C PRO A 479 -12.05 10.44 27.18
N ASP A 480 -11.74 11.63 26.67
CA ASP A 480 -10.74 12.56 27.19
C ASP A 480 -10.67 12.54 28.73
N ILE A 481 -9.48 12.27 29.26
CA ILE A 481 -9.11 12.74 30.59
C ILE A 481 -8.95 14.26 30.44
N VAL A 482 -10.08 14.96 30.42
CA VAL A 482 -10.13 16.40 30.56
C VAL A 482 -9.46 16.72 31.89
N GLY A 483 -8.39 17.51 31.81
CA GLY A 483 -7.61 17.95 32.94
C GLY A 483 -8.49 18.45 34.07
N ALA A 484 -8.21 17.94 35.26
CA ALA A 484 -8.75 18.44 36.51
C ALA A 484 -8.19 19.85 36.77
N THR A 485 -8.80 20.85 36.13
CA THR A 485 -8.79 22.23 36.60
C THR A 485 -10.21 22.80 36.49
N GLY A 486 -11.00 22.53 37.53
CA GLY A 486 -12.02 23.46 38.01
C GLY A 486 -13.47 23.27 37.54
N GLY A 487 -14.33 22.86 38.49
CA GLY A 487 -15.64 23.51 38.64
C GLY A 487 -16.89 22.79 38.13
N LEU A 488 -17.50 21.99 39.00
CA LEU A 488 -18.94 22.09 39.30
C LEU A 488 -19.99 21.76 38.20
N LEU A 489 -19.77 20.79 37.30
CA LEU A 489 -20.83 20.31 36.38
C LEU A 489 -20.95 18.77 36.23
N GLY A 490 -20.28 17.98 37.06
CA GLY A 490 -20.28 16.50 37.00
C GLY A 490 -21.58 15.78 37.42
N GLY A 491 -22.72 16.47 37.48
CA GLY A 491 -23.98 15.89 37.99
C GLY A 491 -24.98 15.42 36.93
N ILE A 492 -24.88 15.88 35.69
CA ILE A 492 -25.98 15.70 34.71
C ILE A 492 -25.81 14.44 33.86
N GLY A 493 -24.58 14.08 33.47
CA GLY A 493 -24.33 12.92 32.61
C GLY A 493 -24.71 11.57 33.24
N ALA A 494 -24.38 11.37 34.52
CA ALA A 494 -24.70 10.13 35.24
C ALA A 494 -26.21 9.94 35.45
N VAL A 495 -26.96 11.04 35.63
CA VAL A 495 -28.42 11.00 35.78
C VAL A 495 -29.10 10.63 34.47
N VAL A 496 -28.62 11.15 33.33
CA VAL A 496 -29.20 10.84 32.01
C VAL A 496 -29.00 9.37 31.66
N VAL A 497 -27.80 8.81 31.88
CA VAL A 497 -27.53 7.39 31.63
C VAL A 497 -28.37 6.48 32.57
N GLY A 498 -28.51 6.86 33.84
CA GLY A 498 -29.34 6.14 34.80
C GLY A 498 -30.83 6.14 34.41
N VAL A 499 -31.36 7.27 33.94
CA VAL A 499 -32.76 7.39 33.51
C VAL A 499 -33.03 6.59 32.22
N VAL A 500 -32.10 6.59 31.28
CA VAL A 500 -32.24 5.80 30.04
C VAL A 500 -32.22 4.30 30.33
N LEU A 501 -31.30 3.83 31.19
CA LEU A 501 -31.25 2.43 31.59
C LEU A 501 -32.50 2.00 32.37
N LEU A 502 -33.04 2.87 33.22
CA LEU A 502 -34.28 2.61 33.96
C LEU A 502 -35.49 2.52 33.02
N LEU A 503 -35.58 3.40 32.02
CA LEU A 503 -36.65 3.37 31.02
C LEU A 503 -36.58 2.11 30.14
N VAL A 504 -35.39 1.70 29.72
CA VAL A 504 -35.18 0.45 28.97
C VAL A 504 -35.58 -0.75 29.82
N ALA A 505 -35.23 -0.78 31.11
CA ALA A 505 -35.64 -1.84 32.02
C ALA A 505 -37.16 -1.89 32.21
N ILE A 506 -37.84 -0.74 32.34
CA ILE A 506 -39.30 -0.69 32.47
C ILE A 506 -39.99 -1.18 31.19
N VAL A 507 -39.51 -0.80 30.00
CA VAL A 507 -40.10 -1.23 28.72
C VAL A 507 -39.85 -2.72 28.45
N ALA A 508 -38.67 -3.24 28.79
CA ALA A 508 -38.33 -4.64 28.53
C ALA A 508 -38.94 -5.60 29.56
N ILE A 509 -38.92 -5.23 30.84
CA ILE A 509 -39.28 -6.12 31.96
C ILE A 509 -40.73 -5.88 32.40
N GLY A 510 -41.27 -4.67 32.23
CA GLY A 510 -42.64 -4.32 32.59
C GLY A 510 -43.71 -5.25 31.98
N PRO A 511 -43.66 -5.56 30.67
CA PRO A 511 -44.61 -6.48 30.05
C PRO A 511 -44.51 -7.91 30.60
N MET A 512 -43.30 -8.37 30.97
CA MET A 512 -43.09 -9.71 31.53
C MET A 512 -43.62 -9.82 32.96
N LEU A 513 -43.42 -8.79 33.78
CA LEU A 513 -43.96 -8.74 35.14
C LEU A 513 -45.48 -8.59 35.14
N LEU A 514 -46.03 -7.81 34.20
CA LEU A 514 -47.47 -7.67 34.02
C LEU A 514 -48.11 -8.97 33.51
N ALA A 515 -47.47 -9.68 32.57
CA ALA A 515 -47.93 -10.98 32.12
C ALA A 515 -47.91 -12.03 33.24
N LYS A 516 -46.89 -12.02 34.10
CA LYS A 516 -46.84 -12.91 35.28
C LYS A 516 -47.94 -12.59 36.28
N PHE A 517 -48.18 -11.31 36.57
CA PHE A 517 -49.25 -10.88 37.47
C PHE A 517 -50.67 -11.16 36.94
N LEU A 518 -50.84 -11.26 35.62
CA LEU A 518 -52.13 -11.61 34.99
C LEU A 518 -52.34 -13.13 34.83
N LEU A 519 -51.29 -13.92 35.03
CA LEU A 519 -51.33 -15.39 34.91
C LEU A 519 -51.33 -16.10 36.27
N ASP A 520 -50.98 -15.39 37.35
CA ASP A 520 -51.19 -15.76 38.76
C ASP A 520 -52.53 -15.17 39.26
#